data_AF-A0A1C0V2G1-F1
#
_entry.id   AF-A0A1C0V2G1-F1
#
_cell.length_a   1.000
_cell.length_b   1.000
_cell.length_c   1.000
_cell.angle_alpha   90.00
_cell.angle_beta   90.00
_cell.angle_gamma   90.00
#
_symmetry.space_group_name_H-M   'P 1'
#
loop_
_entity.id
_entity.type
_entity.pdbx_description
1 polymer ?
#
loop_
_entity_poly.entity_id
_entity_poly.type
_entity_poly.pdbx_seq_one_letter_code
_entity_poly.pdbx_strand_id
1 'polypeptide(L)' 'MRTNGSIVDDQGKMNNFAVEPKVYVDEQGDRTGFTPYAEILNGRLAMIGFISLIALEVFTGHGVFGLLSSL' A
#
# COMPACT_ATOMS: atom_id res chain seq x y z
N MET A 1 -20.24 1.21 18.90
CA MET A 1 -19.16 2.22 18.94
C MET A 1 -19.77 3.52 19.44
N ARG A 2 -19.46 3.95 20.68
CA ARG A 2 -19.94 5.22 21.24
C ARG A 2 -18.77 6.19 21.26
N THR A 3 -18.80 7.16 20.36
CA THR A 3 -17.75 8.18 20.17
C THR A 3 -18.04 9.39 21.06
N ASN A 4 -18.40 9.17 22.32
CA ASN A 4 -18.74 10.27 23.23
C ASN A 4 -17.76 10.23 24.39
N GLY A 5 -16.94 11.27 24.50
CA GLY A 5 -16.04 11.53 25.63
C GLY A 5 -16.79 11.88 26.91
N SER A 6 -17.96 11.27 27.16
CA SER A 6 -18.78 11.57 28.32
C SER A 6 -19.45 10.29 28.82
N ILE A 7 -19.24 9.99 30.10
CA ILE A 7 -19.85 8.86 30.83
C ILE A 7 -20.57 9.41 32.06
N VAL A 8 -21.78 8.91 32.33
CA VAL A 8 -22.54 9.21 33.55
C VAL A 8 -22.18 8.19 34.61
N ASP A 9 -21.65 8.64 35.74
CA ASP A 9 -21.33 7.81 36.91
C ASP A 9 -22.61 7.37 37.66
N ASP A 10 -22.54 6.32 38.47
CA ASP A 10 -23.68 5.79 39.24
C ASP A 10 -24.27 6.81 40.23
N GLN A 11 -23.54 7.88 40.51
CA GLN A 11 -23.97 9.04 41.29
C GLN A 11 -24.72 10.10 40.46
N GLY A 12 -25.06 9.81 39.20
CA GLY A 12 -25.74 10.73 38.29
C GLY A 12 -24.89 11.91 37.81
N LYS A 13 -23.56 11.88 38.04
CA LYS A 13 -22.64 12.92 37.61
C LYS A 13 -22.10 12.63 36.21
N MET A 14 -22.17 13.65 35.35
CA MET A 14 -21.61 13.61 34.00
C MET A 14 -20.11 13.90 34.05
N ASN A 15 -19.28 12.93 33.66
CA ASN A 15 -17.83 13.12 33.53
C ASN A 15 -17.48 13.27 32.05
N ASN A 16 -16.95 14.44 31.65
CA ASN A 16 -16.49 14.71 30.30
C ASN A 16 -14.97 14.49 30.19
N PHE A 17 -14.56 13.41 29.51
CA PHE A 17 -13.20 13.07 29.17
C PHE A 17 -12.80 13.72 27.83
N ALA A 18 -11.64 14.37 27.80
CA ALA A 18 -11.07 14.89 26.56
C ALA A 18 -10.76 13.71 25.62
N VAL A 19 -11.45 13.64 24.47
CA VAL A 19 -11.14 12.66 23.43
C VAL A 19 -9.98 13.20 22.63
N GLU A 20 -8.81 12.56 22.75
CA GLU A 20 -7.64 12.96 21.96
C GLU A 20 -7.94 12.79 20.46
N PRO A 21 -7.66 13.82 19.65
CA PRO A 21 -7.71 13.67 18.20
C PRO A 21 -6.67 12.62 17.83
N LYS A 22 -7.08 11.52 17.21
CA LYS A 22 -6.10 10.63 16.57
C LYS A 22 -5.34 11.44 15.54
N VAL A 23 -4.03 11.51 15.68
CA VAL A 23 -3.13 12.09 14.69
C VAL A 23 -3.24 11.19 13.46
N TYR A 24 -4.05 11.61 12.49
CA TYR A 24 -4.02 11.00 11.18
C TYR A 24 -2.69 11.42 10.57
N VAL A 25 -1.71 10.50 10.60
CA VAL A 25 -0.61 10.59 9.66
C VAL A 25 -1.27 10.42 8.31
N ASP A 26 -1.38 11.52 7.57
CA ASP A 26 -1.88 11.47 6.22
C ASP A 26 -0.86 10.65 5.42
N GLU A 27 -1.15 9.36 5.20
CA GLU A 27 -0.35 8.50 4.32
C GLU A 27 -0.30 9.06 2.88
N GLN A 28 -1.10 10.10 2.58
CA GLN A 28 -1.06 10.87 1.34
C GLN A 28 -0.02 12.01 1.36
N GLY A 29 0.81 12.11 2.39
CA GLY A 29 1.98 12.98 2.40
C GLY A 29 3.08 12.43 1.49
N ASP A 30 3.26 13.08 0.34
CA ASP A 30 4.28 12.84 -0.69
C ASP A 30 4.22 11.48 -1.39
N ARG A 31 3.40 11.41 -2.45
CA ARG A 31 3.42 10.36 -3.50
C ARG A 31 4.71 10.32 -4.34
N THR A 32 5.75 11.04 -3.93
CA THR A 32 6.99 11.22 -4.68
C THR A 32 8.13 10.51 -3.94
N GLY A 33 8.73 9.49 -4.55
CA GLY A 33 9.85 8.73 -3.98
C GLY A 33 9.51 7.25 -3.71
N PHE A 34 10.32 6.62 -2.86
CA PHE A 34 10.13 5.22 -2.42
C PHE A 34 9.01 5.13 -1.36
N THR A 35 7.78 5.35 -1.80
CA THR A 35 6.61 5.14 -0.95
C THR A 35 6.22 3.65 -0.93
N PRO A 36 5.64 3.12 0.16
CA PRO A 36 5.17 1.73 0.21
C PRO A 36 4.23 1.39 -0.95
N TYR A 37 3.41 2.35 -1.37
CA TYR A 37 2.54 2.21 -2.53
C TYR A 37 3.31 2.01 -3.83
N ALA A 38 4.34 2.83 -4.08
CA ALA A 38 5.18 2.72 -5.28
C ALA A 38 5.97 1.41 -5.30
N GLU A 39 6.47 0.95 -4.15
CA GLU A 39 7.19 -0.33 -4.03
C GLU A 39 6.29 -1.53 -4.39
N ILE A 40 5.07 -1.57 -3.86
CA ILE A 40 4.11 -2.64 -4.16
C ILE A 40 3.72 -2.60 -5.64
N LEU A 41 3.51 -1.41 -6.20
CA LEU A 41 3.15 -1.24 -7.60
C LEU A 41 4.29 -1.71 -8.53
N ASN A 42 5.53 -1.29 -8.26
CA ASN A 42 6.70 -1.72 -9.01
C ASN A 42 6.94 -3.23 -8.88
N GLY A 43 6.77 -3.80 -7.68
CA GLY A 43 6.88 -5.24 -7.47
C GLY A 43 5.88 -6.05 -8.30
N ARG A 44 4.62 -5.58 -8.41
CA ARG A 44 3.60 -6.22 -9.26
C ARG A 44 3.95 -6.15 -10.74
N LEU A 45 4.39 -4.99 -11.22
CA LEU A 45 4.82 -4.82 -12.59
C LEU A 45 6.00 -5.73 -12.92
N ALA A 46 6.97 -5.87 -12.00
CA ALA A 46 8.10 -6.77 -12.16
C ALA A 46 7.67 -8.25 -12.24
N MET A 47 6.74 -8.70 -11.40
CA MET A 47 6.21 -10.06 -11.46
C MET A 47 5.53 -10.35 -12.81
N ILE A 48 4.72 -9.40 -13.31
CA ILE A 48 4.07 -9.53 -14.62
C ILE A 48 5.11 -9.57 -15.74
N GLY A 49 6.11 -8.68 -15.70
CA GLY A 49 7.20 -8.64 -16.68
C GLY A 49 8.02 -9.92 -16.69
N PHE A 50 8.28 -10.52 -15.54
CA PHE A 50 9.00 -11.79 -15.45
C PHE A 50 8.20 -12.95 -16.06
N ILE A 51 6.91 -13.04 -15.76
CA ILE A 51 6.04 -14.07 -16.32
C ILE A 51 5.89 -13.91 -17.84
N SER A 52 5.75 -12.67 -18.34
CA SER A 52 5.65 -12.41 -19.77
C SER A 52 6.94 -12.78 -20.51
N LEU A 53 8.11 -12.54 -19.89
CA LEU A 53 9.41 -12.95 -20.41
C LEU A 53 9.53 -14.47 -20.51
N ILE A 54 9.13 -15.22 -19.47
CA ILE A 54 9.09 -16.69 -19.52
C ILE A 54 8.15 -17.18 -20.62
N ALA A 55 6.95 -16.60 -20.71
CA ALA A 55 5.99 -16.99 -21.75
C ALA A 55 6.57 -16.75 -23.16
N LEU A 56 7.21 -15.59 -23.37
CA LEU A 56 7.84 -15.25 -24.63
C LEU A 56 8.99 -16.20 -24.98
N GLU A 57 9.81 -16.61 -24.02
CA GLU A 57 10.85 -17.61 -24.20
C GLU A 57 10.28 -18.96 -24.66
N VAL A 58 9.18 -19.40 -24.05
CA VAL A 58 8.48 -20.64 -24.43
C VAL A 58 7.94 -20.57 -25.87
N PHE A 59 7.38 -19.43 -26.30
CA PHE A 59 6.84 -19.29 -27.65
C PHE A 59 7.92 -19.11 -28.73
N THR A 60 9.03 -18.46 -28.40
CA THR A 60 10.06 -18.07 -29.38
C THR A 60 11.19 -19.10 -29.48
N GLY A 61 11.36 -19.96 -28.47
CA GLY A 61 12.41 -20.99 -28.40
C GLY A 61 13.84 -20.44 -28.36
N HIS A 62 14.01 -19.12 -28.33
CA HIS A 62 15.25 -18.39 -28.15
C HIS A 62 15.14 -17.65 -26.82
N GLY A 63 16.16 -17.78 -25.96
CA GLY A 63 16.16 -17.14 -24.65
C GLY A 63 15.96 -15.63 -24.76
N VAL A 64 15.40 -15.01 -23.72
CA VAL A 64 15.12 -13.56 -23.65
C VAL A 64 16.33 -12.66 -23.98
N PHE A 65 17.55 -13.16 -23.78
CA PHE A 65 18.79 -12.50 -24.22
C PHE A 65 18.96 -12.42 -25.75
N GLY A 66 18.41 -13.37 -26.51
CA GLY A 66 18.44 -13.34 -27.98
C GLY A 66 17.58 -12.21 -28.54
N LEU A 67 16.46 -11.87 -27.88
CA LEU A 67 15.57 -10.79 -28.29
C LEU A 67 16.14 -9.41 -27.89
N LEU A 68 16.77 -9.30 -26.72
CA LEU A 68 17.49 -8.10 -26.28
C LEU A 68 18.80 -7.86 -27.05
N SER A 69 19.49 -8.93 -27.48
CA SER A 69 20.72 -8.84 -28.29
C SER A 69 20.45 -8.63 -29.77
N SER A 70 19.23 -8.92 -30.25
CA SER A 70 18.81 -8.68 -31.64
C SER A 70 18.24 -7.27 -31.85
N LEU A 71 18.18 -6.45 -30.80
CA LEU A 71 17.82 -5.03 -30.86
C LEU A 71 19.09 -4.19 -31.10
#